data_AF-X1J721-F1
#
_entry.id   AF-X1J721-F1
#
_cell.length_a   1.000
_cell.length_b   1.000
_cell.length_c   1.000
_cell.angle_alpha   90.00
_cell.angle_beta   90.00
_cell.angle_gamma   90.00
#
_symmetry.space_group_name_H-M   'P 1'
#
loop_
_entity.id
_entity.type
_entity.pdbx_description
1 polymer ?
#
loop_
_entity_poly.entity_id
_entity_poly.type
_entity_poly.pdbx_seq_one_letter_code
_entity_poly.pdbx_strand_id
1 'polypeptide(L)' 'MKCSNCGYEFDDHACITSKKTELQNGDISICFNCGEVHQFMDGTLKLIDIKYLPLKTQKEIKIAISTLN' A
#
# COMPACT_ATOMS: atom_id res chain seq x y z
N MET A 1 0.14 5.92 10.10
CA MET A 1 -1.06 5.01 10.11
C MET A 1 -0.61 3.60 10.45
N LYS A 2 -1.51 2.67 10.82
CA LYS A 2 -1.14 1.26 11.11
C LYS A 2 -1.70 0.29 10.08
N CYS A 3 -0.94 -0.74 9.74
CA CYS A 3 -1.40 -1.88 8.95
C CYS A 3 -2.49 -2.61 9.71
N SER A 4 -3.64 -2.78 9.07
CA SER A 4 -4.81 -3.43 9.69
C SER A 4 -4.58 -4.91 9.98
N ASN A 5 -3.61 -5.54 9.31
CA ASN A 5 -3.31 -6.94 9.49
C ASN A 5 -2.20 -7.20 10.52
N CYS A 6 -1.02 -6.59 10.35
CA CYS A 6 0.13 -6.88 11.24
C CYS A 6 0.38 -5.80 12.30
N GLY A 7 -0.36 -4.68 12.28
CA GLY A 7 -0.22 -3.59 13.24
C GLY A 7 1.00 -2.69 13.03
N TYR A 8 1.84 -2.96 12.02
CA TYR A 8 3.02 -2.16 11.70
C TYR A 8 2.65 -0.70 11.41
N GLU A 9 3.36 0.25 12.01
CA GLU A 9 3.19 1.66 11.71
C GLU A 9 3.83 1.99 10.36
N PHE A 10 2.99 2.33 9.39
CA PHE A 10 3.44 2.95 8.16
C PHE A 10 4.08 4.29 8.50
N ASP A 11 5.38 4.40 8.25
CA ASP A 11 6.09 5.66 8.14
C ASP A 11 5.68 6.36 6.83
N ASP A 12 5.93 7.68 6.74
CA ASP A 12 5.44 8.57 5.67
C ASP A 12 5.85 8.18 4.23
N HIS A 13 6.61 7.09 4.04
CA HIS A 13 7.17 6.65 2.76
C HIS A 13 6.50 5.40 2.16
N ALA A 14 5.48 4.83 2.79
CA ALA A 14 4.93 3.52 2.40
C ALA A 14 3.88 3.54 1.27
N CYS A 15 3.88 4.57 0.43
CA CYS A 15 2.90 4.76 -0.64
C CYS A 15 3.51 4.52 -2.02
N ILE A 16 2.89 3.64 -2.83
CA ILE A 16 3.39 3.31 -4.17
C ILE A 16 2.89 4.29 -5.21
N THR A 17 1.65 4.73 -5.07
CA THR A 17 1.01 5.62 -6.05
C THR A 17 1.34 7.09 -5.83
N SER A 18 1.66 7.48 -4.60
CA SER A 18 1.93 8.86 -4.24
C SER A 18 3.35 9.04 -3.70
N LYS A 19 4.12 9.95 -4.31
CA LYS A 19 5.41 10.46 -3.82
C LYS A 19 5.28 11.41 -2.61
N LYS A 20 4.16 11.37 -1.88
CA LYS A 20 3.81 12.38 -0.89
C LYS A 20 3.70 11.75 0.49
N THR A 21 4.15 12.50 1.49
CA THR A 21 3.99 12.26 2.93
C THR A 21 2.52 12.22 3.39
N GLU A 22 1.56 12.45 2.48
CA GLU A 22 0.13 12.44 2.79
C GLU A 22 -0.61 11.49 1.85
N LEU A 23 -1.19 10.43 2.41
CA LEU A 23 -2.06 9.48 1.72
C LEU A 23 -3.34 10.18 1.25
N GLN A 24 -3.67 10.04 -0.04
CA GLN A 24 -4.92 10.53 -0.61
C GLN A 24 -5.90 9.40 -0.85
N ASN A 25 -7.20 9.70 -0.80
CA ASN A 25 -8.22 8.70 -1.09
C ASN A 25 -8.00 8.08 -2.48
N GLY A 26 -7.94 6.75 -2.52
CA GLY A 26 -7.61 5.96 -3.71
C GLY A 26 -6.15 5.50 -3.76
N ASP A 27 -5.26 6.04 -2.93
CA ASP A 27 -3.85 5.66 -2.93
C ASP A 27 -3.63 4.21 -2.50
N ILE A 28 -2.64 3.58 -3.15
CA ILE A 28 -2.21 2.22 -2.84
C ILE A 28 -0.96 2.27 -1.98
N SER A 29 -1.06 1.67 -0.80
CA SER A 29 0.04 1.49 0.14
C SER A 29 0.38 0.01 0.28
N ILE A 30 1.66 -0.29 0.43
CA ILE A 30 2.13 -1.65 0.74
C ILE A 30 2.75 -1.64 2.12
N CYS A 31 2.36 -2.61 2.93
CA CYS A 31 3.01 -2.84 4.21
C CYS A 31 4.35 -3.53 3.98
N PHE A 32 5.44 -2.82 4.26
CA PHE A 32 6.79 -3.38 4.14
C PHE A 32 7.08 -4.51 5.12
N ASN A 33 6.32 -4.63 6.20
CA ASN A 33 6.48 -5.69 7.20
C ASN A 33 5.78 -7.01 6.85
N CYS A 34 4.61 -6.96 6.19
CA CYS A 34 3.84 -8.18 5.86
C CYS A 34 3.55 -8.37 4.37
N GLY A 35 3.99 -7.43 3.51
CA GLY A 35 3.78 -7.45 2.07
C GLY A 35 2.34 -7.17 1.61
N GLU A 36 1.42 -6.90 2.54
CA GLU A 36 0.01 -6.70 2.19
C GLU A 36 -0.28 -5.33 1.59
N VAL A 37 -1.23 -5.34 0.68
CA VAL A 37 -1.59 -4.19 -0.15
C VAL A 37 -2.92 -3.63 0.34
N HIS A 38 -2.89 -2.34 0.66
CA HIS A 38 -4.01 -1.61 1.19
C HIS A 38 -4.33 -0.43 0.28
N GLN A 39 -5.61 -0.07 0.22
CA GLN A 39 -6.06 1.16 -0.41
C GLN A 39 -6.52 2.13 0.66
N PHE A 40 -6.05 3.37 0.60
CA PHE A 40 -6.52 4.42 1.47
C PHE A 40 -7.89 4.89 1.01
N MET A 41 -8.92 4.67 1.82
CA MET A 41 -10.28 5.11 1.55
C MET A 41 -10.92 5.63 2.84
N ASP A 42 -11.52 6.81 2.77
CA ASP A 42 -12.26 7.45 3.86
C ASP A 42 -11.42 7.62 5.14
N GLY A 43 -10.14 7.97 4.99
CA GLY A 43 -9.24 8.14 6.15
C GLY A 43 -8.68 6.84 6.72
N THR A 44 -8.98 5.69 6.11
CA THR A 44 -8.58 4.36 6.59
C THR A 44 -7.89 3.54 5.51
N LEU A 45 -6.94 2.69 5.90
CA LEU A 45 -6.35 1.70 5.00
C LEU A 45 -7.23 0.45 5.01
N LYS A 46 -7.80 0.12 3.85
CA LYS A 46 -8.61 -1.08 3.65
C LYS A 46 -7.80 -2.09 2.85
N LEU A 47 -7.77 -3.34 3.32
CA LEU A 47 -7.13 -4.43 2.60
C LEU A 47 -7.84 -4.61 1.25
N ILE A 48 -7.06 -4.68 0.16
CA ILE A 48 -7.59 -4.91 -1.18
C ILE A 48 -6.84 -6.05 -1.86
N ASP A 49 -7.52 -6.72 -2.78
CA ASP A 49 -6.88 -7.72 -3.63
C ASP A 49 -6.33 -7.04 -4.89
N ILE A 50 -5.02 -7.16 -5.11
CA ILE A 50 -4.31 -6.54 -6.24
C ILE A 50 -4.88 -6.96 -7.59
N LYS A 51 -5.56 -8.12 -7.69
CA LYS A 51 -6.14 -8.60 -8.95
C LYS A 51 -7.20 -7.65 -9.51
N TYR A 52 -7.80 -6.81 -8.67
CA TYR A 52 -8.80 -5.81 -9.06
C TYR A 52 -8.20 -4.46 -9.47
N LEU A 53 -6.89 -4.27 -9.32
CA LEU A 53 -6.21 -3.04 -9.71
C LEU A 53 -5.80 -3.06 -11.20
N PRO A 54 -5.55 -1.90 -11.82
CA PRO A 54 -5.00 -1.84 -13.16
C PRO A 54 -3.68 -2.63 -13.28
N LEU A 55 -3.47 -3.30 -14.42
CA LEU A 55 -2.27 -4.12 -14.67
C LEU A 55 -0.95 -3.35 -14.46
N LYS A 56 -0.93 -2.05 -14.72
CA LYS A 56 0.23 -1.18 -14.45
C LYS A 56 0.55 -1.14 -12.95
N THR A 57 -0.44 -0.82 -12.13
CA THR A 57 -0.33 -0.77 -10.67
C THR A 57 0.04 -2.14 -10.09
N GLN A 58 -0.55 -3.22 -10.61
CA GLN A 58 -0.18 -4.59 -10.22
C GLN A 58 1.31 -4.88 -10.43
N LYS A 59 1.89 -4.42 -11.56
CA LYS A 59 3.32 -4.60 -11.84
C LYS A 59 4.18 -3.80 -10.87
N GLU A 60 3.82 -2.54 -10.60
CA GLU A 60 4.53 -1.67 -9.65
C GLU A 60 4.53 -2.28 -8.24
N ILE A 61 3.38 -2.79 -7.79
CA ILE A 61 3.23 -3.51 -6.53
C ILE A 61 4.12 -4.75 -6.48
N LYS A 62 4.09 -5.59 -7.51
CA LYS A 62 4.93 -6.80 -7.56
C LYS A 62 6.41 -6.47 -7.48
N ILE A 63 6.86 -5.41 -8.16
CA ILE A 63 8.25 -4.94 -8.08
C ILE A 63 8.56 -4.50 -6.65
N ALA A 64 7.71 -3.67 -6.03
CA ALA A 64 7.91 -3.21 -4.66
C ALA A 64 7.94 -4.34 -3.63
N ILE A 65 7.08 -5.36 -3.77
CA ILE A 65 7.10 -6.55 -2.89
C ILE A 65 8.38 -7.36 -3.13
N SER A 66 8.82 -7.52 -4.38
CA SER A 66 10.05 -8.27 -4.70
C SER A 66 11.34 -7.61 -4.17
N THR A 67 11.28 -6.32 -3.82
CA THR A 67 12.39 -5.59 -3.18
C THR A 67 12.36 -5.63 -1.65
N LEU A 68 11.33 -6.25 -1.05
CA LEU A 68 11.26 -6.51 0.38
C LEU A 68 11.94 -7.85 0.66
N ASN A 69 13.11 -7.78 1.29
CA ASN A 69 13.87 -8.94 1.76
C ASN A 69 13.26 -9.53 3.03
#